data_AF-A9H6R2-F1
#
_entry.id   AF-A9H6R2-F1
#
_cell.length_a   1.000
_cell.length_b   1.000
_cell.length_c   1.000
_cell.angle_alpha   90.00
_cell.angle_beta   90.00
_cell.angle_gamma   90.00
#
_symmetry.space_group_name_H-M   'P 1'
#
loop_
_entity.id
_entity.type
_entity.pdbx_description
1 polymer ?
#
loop_
_entity_poly.entity_id
_entity_poly.type
_entity_poly.pdbx_seq_one_letter_code
_entity_poly.pdbx_strand_id
1 'polypeptide(L)'
;MVTMKRTIDHRLSAANGAKDVLAHPYALEWQAIHTRDLRDVALAIGRDMDLVRTPTEEMVSDWIGAVQWMAAYAERIAQNADKDAAALRKGGAA
;
A
#
# COMPACT_ATOMS: atom_id res chain seq x y z
N MET A 1 17.87 5.12 12.61
CA MET A 1 16.40 5.28 12.55
C MET A 1 15.89 6.38 11.61
N VAL A 2 16.72 7.29 11.07
CA VAL A 2 16.26 8.37 10.15
C VAL A 2 15.85 7.87 8.75
N THR A 3 16.35 6.72 8.33
CA THR A 3 16.22 6.23 6.94
C THR A 3 14.82 5.67 6.63
N MET A 4 14.21 4.95 7.57
CA MET A 4 12.94 4.24 7.35
C MET A 4 11.75 5.20 7.23
N LYS A 5 11.69 6.21 8.10
CA LYS A 5 10.69 7.29 8.04
C LYS A 5 10.74 8.02 6.70
N ARG A 6 11.95 8.34 6.21
CA ARG A 6 12.15 9.00 4.91
C ARG A 6 11.68 8.14 3.74
N THR A 7 11.87 6.82 3.82
CA THR A 7 11.37 5.87 2.81
C THR A 7 9.85 5.79 2.81
N ILE A 8 9.22 5.80 3.99
CA ILE A 8 7.76 5.79 4.13
C ILE A 8 7.16 7.09 3.59
N ASP A 9 7.71 8.25 3.97
CA ASP A 9 7.26 9.56 3.50
C ASP A 9 7.40 9.72 1.97
N HIS A 10 8.51 9.22 1.40
CA HIS A 10 8.72 9.24 -0.05
C HIS A 10 7.72 8.34 -0.79
N ARG A 11 7.42 7.14 -0.26
CA ARG A 11 6.42 6.23 -0.83
C ARG A 11 5.00 6.79 -0.72
N LEU A 12 4.68 7.47 0.39
CA LEU A 12 3.41 8.19 0.58
C LEU A 12 3.23 9.33 -0.44
N SER A 13 4.30 10.10 -0.70
CA SER A 13 4.28 11.16 -1.71
C SER A 13 4.06 10.60 -3.13
N ALA A 14 4.73 9.51 -3.48
CA ALA A 14 4.55 8.83 -4.77
C ALA A 14 3.14 8.27 -4.94
N ALA A 15 2.55 7.68 -3.89
CA ALA A 15 1.17 7.20 -3.90
C ALA A 15 0.15 8.35 -4.04
N ASN A 16 0.47 9.54 -3.53
CA ASN A 16 -0.37 10.75 -3.67
C ASN A 16 -0.22 11.42 -5.04
N GLY A 17 0.94 11.31 -5.70
CA GLY A 17 1.18 11.80 -7.06
C GLY A 17 0.47 10.98 -8.16
N ALA A 18 0.02 9.76 -7.85
CA ALA A 18 -0.69 8.89 -8.78
C ALA A 18 -2.17 9.28 -9.03
N LYS A 19 -2.59 10.50 -8.64
CA LYS A 19 -3.97 11.00 -8.84
C LYS A 19 -4.34 11.18 -10.32
N ASP A 20 -3.37 11.25 -11.24
CA ASP A 20 -3.60 11.59 -12.65
C ASP A 20 -3.54 10.42 -13.65
N VAL A 21 -3.34 9.17 -13.23
CA VAL A 21 -3.26 8.03 -14.17
C VAL A 21 -4.62 7.32 -14.27
N LEU A 22 -5.62 8.02 -14.84
CA LEU A 22 -6.98 7.51 -15.06
C LEU A 22 -7.28 7.14 -16.53
N ALA A 23 -6.30 6.62 -17.26
CA ALA A 23 -6.54 6.09 -18.61
C ALA A 23 -6.12 4.60 -18.70
N HIS A 24 -7.08 3.75 -19.10
CA HIS A 24 -6.95 2.32 -19.43
C HIS A 24 -5.66 2.06 -20.25
N PRO A 25 -4.85 0.99 -20.07
CA PRO A 25 -5.14 -0.41 -19.70
C PRO A 25 -4.33 -0.91 -18.47
N TYR A 26 -3.79 0.02 -17.67
CA TYR A 26 -2.81 -0.29 -16.62
C TYR A 26 -3.42 -0.66 -15.26
N ALA A 27 -4.75 -0.82 -15.15
CA ALA A 27 -5.43 -1.08 -13.87
C ALA A 27 -4.94 -2.36 -13.17
N LEU A 28 -4.77 -3.45 -13.92
CA LEU A 28 -4.27 -4.73 -13.40
C LEU A 28 -2.79 -4.66 -12.98
N GLU A 29 -1.95 -3.99 -13.78
CA GLU A 29 -0.55 -3.79 -13.45
C GLU A 29 -0.38 -2.88 -12.23
N TRP A 30 -1.24 -1.86 -12.10
CA TRP A 30 -1.30 -0.96 -10.94
C TRP A 30 -1.69 -1.75 -9.69
N GLN A 31 -2.76 -2.55 -9.73
CA GLN A 31 -3.16 -3.41 -8.62
C GLN A 31 -2.07 -4.43 -8.24
N ALA A 32 -1.39 -5.04 -9.23
CA ALA A 32 -0.32 -5.99 -9.00
C ALA A 32 0.93 -5.36 -8.36
N ILE A 33 1.32 -4.16 -8.80
CA ILE A 33 2.44 -3.40 -8.21
C ILE A 33 2.13 -3.06 -6.75
N HIS A 34 0.95 -2.54 -6.46
CA HIS A 34 0.61 -2.11 -5.10
C HIS A 34 0.38 -3.28 -4.13
N THR A 35 -0.05 -4.42 -4.63
CA THR A 35 -0.13 -5.65 -3.83
C THR A 35 1.27 -6.19 -3.48
N ARG A 36 2.26 -6.02 -4.37
CA ARG A 36 3.67 -6.34 -4.06
C ARG A 36 4.23 -5.39 -3.00
N ASP A 37 3.93 -4.10 -3.07
CA ASP A 37 4.36 -3.13 -2.05
C ASP A 37 3.82 -3.49 -0.66
N LEU A 38 2.55 -3.91 -0.56
CA LEU A 38 1.97 -4.40 0.69
C LEU A 38 2.72 -5.62 1.23
N ARG A 39 3.01 -6.59 0.37
CA ARG A 39 3.77 -7.80 0.74
C ARG A 39 5.16 -7.44 1.27
N ASP A 40 5.88 -6.56 0.58
CA ASP A 40 7.25 -6.24 0.94
C ASP A 40 7.33 -5.45 2.26
N VAL A 41 6.36 -4.56 2.51
CA VAL A 41 6.22 -3.87 3.80
C VAL A 41 5.87 -4.87 4.92
N ALA A 42 4.94 -5.80 4.69
CA ALA A 42 4.59 -6.82 5.68
C ALA A 42 5.79 -7.73 6.03
N LEU A 43 6.57 -8.15 5.03
CA LEU A 43 7.77 -8.95 5.24
C LEU A 43 8.85 -8.16 6.00
N ALA A 44 9.00 -6.86 5.73
CA ALA A 44 9.95 -6.02 6.45
C ALA A 44 9.57 -5.87 7.93
N ILE A 45 8.29 -5.60 8.23
CA ILE A 45 7.78 -5.49 9.61
C ILE A 45 7.94 -6.84 10.33
N GLY A 46 7.56 -7.95 9.69
CA GLY A 46 7.69 -9.28 10.30
C GLY A 46 9.14 -9.65 10.62
N ARG A 47 10.09 -9.30 9.75
CA ARG A 47 11.52 -9.46 10.03
C ARG A 47 12.00 -8.59 11.19
N ASP A 48 11.54 -7.34 11.23
CA ASP A 48 11.91 -6.41 12.30
C ASP A 48 11.41 -6.90 13.67
N MET A 49 10.18 -7.42 13.72
CA MET A 49 9.60 -8.05 14.91
C MET A 49 10.40 -9.29 15.38
N ASP A 50 10.83 -10.14 14.44
CA ASP A 50 11.58 -11.37 14.76
C ASP A 50 12.99 -11.08 15.31
N LEU A 51 13.63 -10.01 14.83
CA LEU A 51 14.97 -9.61 15.27
C LEU A 51 14.98 -8.96 16.67
N VAL A 52 13.83 -8.51 17.17
CA VAL A 52 13.73 -7.69 18.39
C VAL A 52 13.20 -8.53 19.54
N ARG A 53 14.10 -8.92 20.45
CA ARG A 53 13.73 -9.69 21.66
C ARG A 53 12.89 -8.91 22.66
N THR A 54 13.16 -7.61 22.81
CA THR A 54 12.48 -6.74 23.77
C THR A 54 12.16 -5.41 23.10
N PRO A 55 10.97 -5.27 22.51
CA PRO A 55 10.62 -4.06 21.80
C PRO A 55 10.35 -2.90 22.76
N THR A 56 10.74 -1.69 22.36
CA THR A 56 10.35 -0.46 23.06
C THR A 56 8.92 -0.07 22.68
N GLU A 57 8.27 0.77 23.49
CA GLU A 57 6.93 1.29 23.17
C GLU A 57 6.90 2.04 21.83
N GLU A 58 7.97 2.78 21.49
CA GLU A 58 8.11 3.47 20.21
C GLU A 58 8.13 2.48 19.03
N MET A 59 8.87 1.37 19.15
CA MET A 59 8.91 0.34 18.10
C MET A 59 7.55 -0.34 17.92
N VAL A 60 6.86 -0.65 19.01
CA VAL A 60 5.49 -1.20 18.95
C VAL A 60 4.54 -0.21 18.28
N SER A 61 4.64 1.09 18.61
CA SER A 61 3.85 2.14 17.98
C SER A 61 4.11 2.23 16.47
N ASP A 62 5.38 2.18 16.04
CA ASP A 62 5.76 2.20 14.63
C ASP A 62 5.20 0.99 13.87
N TRP A 63 5.29 -0.21 14.46
CA TRP A 63 4.73 -1.42 13.88
C TRP A 63 3.21 -1.34 13.73
N ILE A 64 2.50 -0.86 14.75
CA ILE A 64 1.05 -0.65 14.70
C ILE A 64 0.71 0.35 13.58
N GLY A 65 1.43 1.47 13.51
CA GLY A 65 1.24 2.48 12.47
C GLY A 65 1.44 1.91 11.06
N ALA A 66 2.47 1.08 10.88
CA ALA A 66 2.74 0.42 9.61
C ALA A 66 1.63 -0.59 9.22
N VAL A 67 1.09 -1.35 10.18
CA VAL A 67 -0.07 -2.24 9.96
C VAL A 67 -1.33 -1.47 9.60
N GLN A 68 -1.62 -0.36 10.29
CA GLN A 68 -2.76 0.51 9.97
C GLN A 68 -2.64 1.13 8.57
N TRP A 69 -1.43 1.56 8.20
CA TRP A 69 -1.16 2.05 6.85
C TRP A 69 -1.41 0.97 5.80
N MET A 70 -0.93 -0.26 6.02
CA MET A 70 -1.19 -1.38 5.11
C MET A 70 -2.69 -1.65 4.94
N ALA A 71 -3.46 -1.61 6.02
CA ALA A 71 -4.92 -1.81 5.96
C ALA A 71 -5.61 -0.71 5.13
N ALA A 72 -5.28 0.56 5.38
CA ALA A 72 -5.82 1.68 4.61
C ALA A 72 -5.41 1.64 3.13
N TYR A 73 -4.20 1.18 2.84
CA TYR A 73 -3.71 1.05 1.48
C TYR A 73 -4.38 -0.09 0.73
N ALA A 74 -4.58 -1.24 1.38
CA ALA A 74 -5.32 -2.38 0.83
C ALA A 74 -6.77 -1.99 0.50
N GLU A 75 -7.45 -1.27 1.39
CA GLU A 75 -8.80 -0.73 1.16
C GLU A 75 -8.84 0.16 -0.09
N ARG A 76 -7.84 1.02 -0.29
CA ARG A 76 -7.74 1.87 -1.48
C ARG A 76 -7.56 1.07 -2.78
N ILE A 77 -6.78 -0.01 -2.74
CA ILE A 77 -6.64 -0.93 -3.88
C ILE A 77 -7.99 -1.59 -4.18
N ALA A 78 -8.71 -2.06 -3.15
CA ALA A 78 -10.03 -2.67 -3.30
C ALA A 78 -11.05 -1.70 -3.91
N GLN A 79 -11.11 -0.46 -3.41
CA GLN A 79 -11.99 0.58 -3.96
C GLN A 79 -11.69 0.90 -5.43
N ASN A 80 -10.42 0.89 -5.83
CA ASN A 80 -10.04 1.08 -7.23
C ASN A 80 -10.45 -0.14 -8.07
N ALA A 81 -10.24 -1.36 -7.58
CA ALA A 81 -10.70 -2.57 -8.26
C ALA A 81 -12.23 -2.60 -8.45
N ASP A 82 -13.00 -2.14 -7.45
CA ASP A 82 -14.46 -2.02 -7.55
C ASP A 82 -14.89 -0.99 -8.61
N LYS A 83 -14.19 0.15 -8.68
CA LYS A 83 -14.42 1.16 -9.72
C LYS A 83 -14.11 0.61 -11.11
N ASP A 84 -13.00 -0.10 -11.27
CA ASP A 84 -12.62 -0.74 -12.53
C ASP A 84 -13.67 -1.79 -12.94
N ALA A 85 -14.13 -2.62 -12.00
CA ALA A 85 -15.18 -3.60 -12.25
C ALA A 85 -16.52 -2.93 -12.61
N ALA A 86 -16.87 -1.81 -11.96
CA ALA A 86 -18.06 -1.04 -12.28
C ALA A 86 -17.98 -0.37 -13.66
N ALA A 87 -16.80 0.13 -14.04
CA ALA A 87 -16.54 0.69 -15.36
C ALA A 87 -16.67 -0.36 -16.47
N LEU A 88 -16.13 -1.57 -16.26
CA LEU A 88 -16.30 -2.70 -17.19
C LEU A 88 -17.77 -3.10 -17.36
N ARG A 89 -18.55 -3.14 -16.27
CA ARG A 89 -20.00 -3.41 -16.34
C ARG A 89 -20.78 -2.35 -17.13
N LYS A 90 -20.35 -1.08 -17.05
CA LYS A 90 -20.98 0.02 -17.80
C LYS A 90 -20.51 0.12 -19.25
N GLY A 91 -19.28 -0.30 -19.54
CA GLY A 91 -18.68 -0.30 -20.88
C GLY A 91 -18.99 -1.55 -21.71
N GLY A 92 -19.38 -2.67 -21.10
CA GLY A 92 -19.75 -3.92 -21.78
C GLY A 92 -21.15 -3.94 -22.40
N ALA A 93 -21.81 -2.79 -22.50
CA ALA A 93 -23.08 -2.60 -23.21
C ALA A 93 -22.89 -1.68 -24.44
N ALA A 94 -21.88 -1.97 -25.26
CA ALA A 94 -21.72 -1.42 -26.61
C ALA A 94 -20.93 -2.41 -27.47
#